data_AF-A0A6L7WMR7-F1
#
_entry.id   AF-A0A6L7WMR7-F1
#
_cell.length_a   1.000
_cell.length_b   1.000
_cell.length_c   1.000
_cell.angle_alpha   90.00
_cell.angle_beta   90.00
_cell.angle_gamma   90.00
#
_symmetry.space_group_name_H-M   'P 1'
#
loop_
_entity.id
_entity.type
_entity.pdbx_description
1 polymer ?
#
loop_
_entity_poly.entity_id
_entity_poly.type
_entity_poly.pdbx_seq_one_letter_code
_entity_poly.pdbx_strand_id
1 'polypeptide(L)'
;MPTFLLPEFVVDLQSHRHAHFARRVLEKTIQRNGRFREDGDDHRYGGVEDAWIRYISRGASAYRVIFIRSGANVYLYRAGEHAIENRVGAPRARAFDEAVPVADAEGEVANTVARFPQQAEGEGGRPAVNRFLRNRPAPEIRRAILSRRNLPHRDIWLVAPFITPRLLLPTADLGKMLVDQAEDGASIALITAPPRDRDIAWLEQLEERDIAIFCYPRLHSKLYCFVLDERRKYERGLPDPRKLSSLLVVGSANITAAGLALSEDGRNEELCYSVPDCEVGHVETYVTSLMTRGYGLSEVRTFRARGQWQRLEVDKW
;
A
#
# COMPACT_ATOMS: atom_id res chain seq x y z
N MET A 1 -12.91 -16.67 -25.79
CA MET A 1 -13.51 -15.71 -26.74
C MET A 1 -12.55 -14.54 -26.93
N PRO A 2 -12.38 -14.01 -28.17
CA PRO A 2 -11.65 -12.77 -28.41
C PRO A 2 -12.19 -11.65 -27.52
N THR A 3 -11.29 -10.90 -26.90
CA THR A 3 -11.64 -9.90 -25.89
C THR A 3 -11.13 -8.55 -26.31
N PHE A 4 -11.95 -7.53 -26.15
CA PHE A 4 -11.63 -6.15 -26.49
C PHE A 4 -11.93 -5.25 -25.30
N LEU A 5 -11.16 -4.17 -25.15
CA LEU A 5 -11.36 -3.15 -24.13
C LEU A 5 -11.96 -1.92 -24.79
N LEU A 6 -13.17 -1.53 -24.36
CA LEU A 6 -13.74 -0.27 -24.80
C LEU A 6 -13.04 0.92 -24.12
N PRO A 7 -13.00 2.11 -24.75
CA PRO A 7 -12.34 3.28 -24.18
C PRO A 7 -12.83 3.63 -22.77
N GLU A 8 -14.13 3.54 -22.52
CA GLU A 8 -14.72 3.83 -21.21
C GLU A 8 -14.23 2.86 -20.12
N PHE A 9 -14.01 1.60 -20.47
CA PHE A 9 -13.46 0.61 -19.55
C PHE A 9 -12.02 0.96 -19.16
N VAL A 10 -11.21 1.37 -20.14
CA VAL A 10 -9.81 1.79 -19.90
C VAL A 10 -9.78 3.01 -18.98
N VAL A 11 -10.66 3.99 -19.23
CA VAL A 11 -10.80 5.18 -18.37
C VAL A 11 -11.21 4.80 -16.94
N ASP A 12 -12.18 3.90 -16.78
CA ASP A 12 -12.57 3.40 -15.46
C ASP A 12 -11.39 2.74 -14.73
N LEU A 13 -10.58 1.92 -15.41
CA LEU A 13 -9.40 1.28 -14.82
C LEU A 13 -8.34 2.29 -14.36
N GLN A 14 -8.12 3.36 -15.12
CA GLN A 14 -7.11 4.38 -14.85
C GLN A 14 -7.54 5.39 -13.78
N SER A 15 -8.81 5.77 -13.78
CA SER A 15 -9.35 6.83 -12.92
C SER A 15 -9.79 6.33 -11.54
N HIS A 16 -9.89 5.02 -11.33
CA HIS A 16 -10.31 4.46 -10.06
C HIS A 16 -9.28 4.70 -8.94
N ARG A 17 -9.75 5.18 -7.78
CA ARG A 17 -8.87 5.59 -6.65
C ARG A 17 -8.19 4.41 -5.93
N HIS A 18 -8.76 3.22 -6.03
CA HIS A 18 -8.28 2.04 -5.32
C HIS A 18 -7.14 1.33 -6.06
N ALA A 19 -5.96 1.22 -5.43
CA ALA A 19 -4.72 0.74 -6.05
C ALA A 19 -4.77 -0.67 -6.64
N HIS A 20 -5.64 -1.55 -6.13
CA HIS A 20 -5.78 -2.93 -6.63
C HIS A 20 -6.97 -3.14 -7.57
N PHE A 21 -7.73 -2.08 -7.88
CA PHE A 21 -8.95 -2.19 -8.66
C PHE A 21 -8.70 -2.80 -10.05
N ALA A 22 -7.82 -2.17 -10.83
CA ALA A 22 -7.54 -2.62 -12.20
C ALA A 22 -7.00 -4.06 -12.23
N ARG A 23 -6.09 -4.40 -11.31
CA ARG A 23 -5.57 -5.75 -11.18
C ARG A 23 -6.68 -6.78 -10.90
N ARG A 24 -7.56 -6.52 -9.92
CA ARG A 24 -8.65 -7.44 -9.57
C ARG A 24 -9.65 -7.61 -10.71
N VAL A 25 -10.00 -6.51 -11.37
CA VAL A 25 -10.89 -6.52 -12.55
C VAL A 25 -10.30 -7.40 -13.64
N LEU A 26 -9.07 -7.12 -14.08
CA LEU A 26 -8.41 -7.85 -15.16
C LEU A 26 -8.16 -9.32 -14.80
N GLU A 27 -7.73 -9.63 -13.57
CA GLU A 27 -7.52 -11.01 -13.11
C GLU A 27 -8.81 -11.84 -13.10
N LYS A 28 -9.97 -11.20 -12.92
CA LYS A 28 -11.28 -11.86 -12.92
C LYS A 28 -11.94 -11.90 -14.29
N THR A 29 -11.63 -10.99 -15.20
CA THR A 29 -12.25 -10.93 -16.54
C THR A 29 -11.40 -11.56 -17.64
N ILE A 30 -10.08 -11.59 -17.49
CA ILE A 30 -9.15 -12.01 -18.54
C ILE A 30 -8.29 -13.19 -18.04
N GLN A 31 -8.13 -14.21 -18.88
CA GLN A 31 -7.23 -15.33 -18.68
C GLN A 31 -5.77 -14.92 -19.01
N ARG A 32 -4.79 -15.73 -18.61
CA ARG A 32 -3.37 -15.43 -18.90
C ARG A 32 -3.04 -15.38 -20.39
N ASN A 33 -3.83 -16.05 -21.23
CA ASN A 33 -3.70 -16.05 -22.68
C ASN A 33 -4.38 -14.83 -23.35
N GLY A 34 -4.95 -13.89 -22.59
CA GLY A 34 -5.65 -12.71 -23.14
C GLY A 34 -7.13 -12.95 -23.46
N ARG A 35 -7.62 -14.19 -23.34
CA ARG A 35 -9.03 -14.51 -23.61
C ARG A 35 -9.94 -14.16 -22.44
N PHE A 36 -11.21 -13.91 -22.74
CA PHE A 36 -12.23 -13.69 -21.72
C PHE A 36 -12.34 -14.94 -20.84
N ARG A 37 -12.27 -14.75 -19.53
CA ARG A 37 -12.53 -15.80 -18.56
C ARG A 37 -14.05 -15.91 -18.41
N GLU A 38 -14.66 -17.06 -18.63
CA GLU A 38 -16.09 -17.25 -18.32
C GLU A 38 -16.29 -17.43 -16.81
N ASP A 39 -17.44 -16.99 -16.30
CA ASP A 39 -17.83 -17.14 -14.89
C ASP A 39 -19.33 -17.50 -14.84
N GLY A 40 -19.70 -18.45 -13.99
CA GLY A 40 -21.08 -18.96 -13.89
C GLY A 40 -22.03 -17.96 -13.23
N ASP A 41 -21.50 -16.98 -12.50
CA ASP A 41 -22.28 -15.90 -11.86
C ASP A 41 -22.58 -14.73 -12.82
N ASP A 42 -22.13 -14.80 -14.08
CA ASP A 42 -22.44 -13.80 -15.10
C ASP A 42 -23.94 -13.81 -15.44
N HIS A 43 -24.59 -12.65 -15.40
CA HIS A 43 -26.00 -12.51 -15.76
C HIS A 43 -26.25 -11.29 -16.64
N ARG A 44 -27.38 -11.29 -17.36
CA ARG A 44 -27.78 -10.19 -18.25
C ARG A 44 -27.92 -8.88 -17.48
N TYR A 45 -27.37 -7.81 -18.03
CA TYR A 45 -27.52 -6.45 -17.52
C TYR A 45 -28.59 -5.72 -18.33
N GLY A 46 -29.66 -5.25 -17.67
CA GLY A 46 -30.84 -4.71 -18.35
C GLY A 46 -30.68 -3.31 -18.96
N GLY A 47 -29.60 -2.58 -18.66
CA GLY A 47 -29.43 -1.18 -19.10
C GLY A 47 -28.84 -1.00 -20.49
N VAL A 48 -28.27 -2.05 -21.08
CA VAL A 48 -27.59 -2.02 -22.39
C VAL A 48 -27.88 -3.33 -23.14
N GLU A 49 -28.15 -3.24 -24.44
CA GLU A 49 -28.40 -4.42 -25.28
C GLU A 49 -27.21 -5.38 -25.29
N ASP A 50 -27.50 -6.66 -25.14
CA ASP A 50 -26.53 -7.76 -25.04
C ASP A 50 -25.39 -7.56 -24.02
N ALA A 51 -25.63 -6.70 -23.04
CA ALA A 51 -24.74 -6.51 -21.92
C ALA A 51 -24.99 -7.57 -20.84
N TRP A 52 -23.89 -7.90 -20.19
CA TRP A 52 -23.79 -8.82 -19.07
C TRP A 52 -22.98 -8.14 -17.98
N ILE A 53 -23.19 -8.60 -16.76
CA ILE A 53 -22.49 -8.08 -15.60
C ILE A 53 -21.85 -9.21 -14.81
N ARG A 54 -20.61 -8.94 -14.38
CA ARG A 54 -19.80 -9.81 -13.53
C ARG A 54 -19.53 -9.15 -12.20
N TYR A 55 -19.72 -9.91 -11.13
CA TYR A 55 -19.24 -9.54 -9.80
C TYR A 55 -17.76 -9.88 -9.64
N ILE A 56 -16.93 -8.87 -9.38
CA ILE A 56 -15.50 -9.04 -9.15
C ILE A 56 -15.20 -9.25 -7.67
N SER A 57 -15.96 -8.61 -6.79
CA SER A 57 -15.95 -8.82 -5.33
C SER A 57 -17.37 -8.79 -4.76
N ARG A 58 -17.54 -9.20 -3.50
CA ARG A 58 -18.83 -9.21 -2.76
C ARG A 58 -18.84 -8.12 -1.68
N GLY A 59 -20.03 -7.65 -1.29
CA GLY A 59 -20.23 -6.63 -0.24
C GLY A 59 -20.66 -5.26 -0.76
N ALA A 60 -20.83 -4.28 0.16
CA ALA A 60 -21.33 -2.95 -0.18
C ALA A 60 -20.37 -2.14 -1.09
N SER A 61 -19.06 -2.41 -1.01
CA SER A 61 -18.02 -1.85 -1.88
C SER A 61 -17.60 -2.83 -3.00
N ALA A 62 -18.52 -3.71 -3.42
CA ALA A 62 -18.26 -4.70 -4.46
C ALA A 62 -17.90 -4.03 -5.78
N TYR A 63 -16.88 -4.57 -6.46
CA TYR A 63 -16.55 -4.17 -7.82
C TYR A 63 -17.31 -5.01 -8.82
N ARG A 64 -17.65 -4.38 -9.93
CA ARG A 64 -18.46 -4.95 -11.00
C ARG A 64 -17.86 -4.59 -12.34
N VAL A 65 -18.02 -5.49 -13.30
CA VAL A 65 -17.67 -5.24 -14.69
C VAL A 65 -18.90 -5.49 -15.54
N ILE A 66 -19.22 -4.53 -16.39
CA ILE A 66 -20.23 -4.68 -17.44
C ILE A 66 -19.47 -4.93 -18.74
N PHE A 67 -19.89 -5.95 -19.47
CA PHE A 67 -19.31 -6.34 -20.76
C PHE A 67 -20.41 -6.69 -21.75
N ILE A 68 -20.13 -6.54 -23.04
CA ILE A 68 -21.08 -6.75 -24.13
C ILE A 68 -20.64 -7.96 -24.94
N ARG A 69 -21.59 -8.86 -25.23
CA ARG A 69 -21.36 -10.01 -26.12
C ARG A 69 -21.92 -9.67 -27.49
N SER A 70 -21.05 -9.64 -28.51
CA SER A 70 -21.48 -9.46 -29.90
C SER A 70 -20.86 -10.56 -30.76
N GLY A 71 -21.71 -11.50 -31.19
CA GLY A 71 -21.28 -12.72 -31.86
C GLY A 71 -20.31 -13.54 -30.99
N ALA A 72 -19.11 -13.82 -31.52
CA ALA A 72 -18.06 -14.55 -30.82
C ALA A 72 -17.16 -13.66 -29.93
N ASN A 73 -17.36 -12.34 -29.95
CA ASN A 73 -16.49 -11.36 -29.31
C ASN A 73 -17.06 -10.89 -27.97
N VAL A 74 -16.15 -10.55 -27.05
CA VAL A 74 -16.48 -9.94 -25.77
C VAL A 74 -15.83 -8.56 -25.67
N TYR A 75 -16.63 -7.54 -25.37
CA TYR A 75 -16.18 -6.15 -25.20
C TYR A 75 -16.33 -5.75 -23.73
N LEU A 76 -15.22 -5.57 -23.01
CA LEU A 76 -15.25 -5.03 -21.65
C LEU A 76 -15.61 -3.54 -21.73
N TYR A 77 -16.74 -3.16 -21.14
CA TYR A 77 -17.35 -1.84 -21.35
C TYR A 77 -17.15 -0.88 -20.17
N ARG A 78 -17.53 -1.29 -18.96
CA ARG A 78 -17.45 -0.44 -17.76
C ARG A 78 -16.99 -1.25 -16.57
N ALA A 79 -16.25 -0.62 -15.65
CA ALA A 79 -15.84 -1.23 -14.40
C ALA A 79 -15.95 -0.24 -13.25
N GLY A 80 -16.42 -0.66 -12.09
CA GLY A 80 -16.45 0.21 -10.92
C GLY A 80 -17.08 -0.43 -9.71
N GLU A 81 -17.33 0.37 -8.69
CA GLU A 81 -18.09 -0.04 -7.51
C GLU A 81 -19.55 -0.36 -7.84
N HIS A 82 -20.27 -0.90 -6.86
CA HIS A 82 -21.68 -1.28 -6.94
C HIS A 82 -22.53 -0.25 -7.71
N ALA A 83 -22.35 1.05 -7.43
CA ALA A 83 -23.11 2.14 -8.02
C ALA A 83 -22.97 2.31 -9.54
N ILE A 84 -22.03 1.62 -10.21
CA ILE A 84 -21.86 1.71 -11.65
C ILE A 84 -23.10 1.23 -12.41
N GLU A 85 -23.82 0.24 -11.88
CA GLU A 85 -25.06 -0.28 -12.46
C GLU A 85 -26.13 0.80 -12.69
N ASN A 86 -26.10 1.88 -11.90
CA ASN A 86 -27.11 2.94 -11.96
C ASN A 86 -26.76 4.06 -12.95
N ARG A 87 -25.59 4.00 -13.59
CA ARG A 87 -25.01 5.12 -14.37
C ARG A 87 -24.54 4.72 -15.77
N VAL A 88 -24.86 3.51 -16.23
CA VAL A 88 -24.35 2.98 -17.49
C VAL A 88 -25.45 3.06 -18.55
N GLY A 89 -25.25 3.94 -19.52
CA GLY A 89 -26.02 3.96 -20.77
C GLY A 89 -25.34 3.11 -21.84
N ALA A 90 -25.88 3.11 -23.06
CA ALA A 90 -25.26 2.44 -24.19
C ALA A 90 -23.85 3.02 -24.48
N PRO A 91 -22.91 2.20 -24.99
CA PRO A 91 -21.62 2.69 -25.48
C PRO A 91 -21.80 3.79 -26.51
N ARG A 92 -20.83 4.69 -26.61
CA ARG A 92 -20.83 5.72 -27.66
C ARG A 92 -20.76 5.05 -29.03
N ALA A 93 -21.32 5.70 -30.06
CA ALA A 93 -21.45 5.13 -31.40
C ALA A 93 -20.14 4.59 -32.01
N ARG A 94 -18.98 5.18 -31.65
CA ARG A 94 -17.64 4.76 -32.12
C ARG A 94 -16.84 3.91 -31.13
N ALA A 95 -17.42 3.56 -29.98
CA ALA A 95 -16.68 2.85 -28.92
C ALA A 95 -16.15 1.49 -29.42
N PHE A 96 -16.91 0.80 -30.28
CA PHE A 96 -16.52 -0.49 -30.84
C PHE A 96 -15.40 -0.37 -31.88
N ASP A 97 -15.36 0.72 -32.65
CA ASP A 97 -14.29 0.99 -33.63
C ASP A 97 -12.98 1.33 -32.93
N GLU A 98 -13.07 1.95 -31.74
CA GLU A 98 -11.93 2.32 -30.88
C GLU A 98 -11.55 1.21 -29.89
N ALA A 99 -12.17 0.03 -29.99
CA ALA A 99 -11.96 -1.05 -29.05
C ALA A 99 -10.55 -1.64 -29.21
N VAL A 100 -9.81 -1.71 -28.10
CA VAL A 100 -8.44 -2.23 -28.10
C VAL A 100 -8.49 -3.76 -27.96
N PRO A 101 -7.98 -4.54 -28.93
CA PRO A 101 -7.93 -5.99 -28.78
C PRO A 101 -6.99 -6.37 -27.64
N VAL A 102 -7.46 -7.24 -26.76
CA VAL A 102 -6.61 -7.99 -25.83
C VAL A 102 -6.04 -9.14 -26.65
N ALA A 103 -4.98 -8.85 -27.41
CA ALA A 103 -4.39 -9.83 -28.33
C ALA A 103 -4.08 -11.16 -27.60
N ASP A 104 -4.36 -12.29 -28.26
CA ASP A 104 -3.81 -13.60 -27.87
C ASP A 104 -2.29 -13.39 -27.83
N ALA A 105 -1.71 -13.45 -26.63
CA ALA A 105 -0.31 -13.08 -26.38
C ALA A 105 0.69 -14.13 -26.89
N GLU A 106 0.50 -14.61 -28.11
CA GLU A 106 1.43 -15.48 -28.83
C GLU A 106 2.19 -14.62 -29.84
N GLY A 107 3.35 -14.10 -29.43
CA GLY A 107 4.26 -13.41 -30.34
C GLY A 107 4.89 -12.16 -29.75
N GLU A 108 4.27 -11.00 -29.86
CA GLU A 108 4.96 -9.73 -29.58
C GLU A 108 5.00 -9.35 -28.10
N VAL A 109 3.97 -9.68 -27.31
CA VAL A 109 4.03 -9.50 -25.85
C VAL A 109 4.94 -10.56 -25.22
N ALA A 110 4.90 -11.79 -25.72
CA ALA A 110 5.83 -12.85 -25.32
C ALA A 110 7.28 -12.54 -25.71
N ASN A 111 7.54 -11.94 -26.88
CA ASN A 111 8.88 -11.50 -27.29
C ASN A 111 9.35 -10.23 -26.58
N THR A 112 8.44 -9.34 -26.18
CA THR A 112 8.80 -8.20 -25.32
C THR A 112 9.10 -8.66 -23.90
N VAL A 113 8.49 -9.75 -23.44
CA VAL A 113 8.80 -10.44 -22.18
C VAL A 113 10.04 -11.34 -22.29
N ALA A 114 10.32 -11.93 -23.46
CA ALA A 114 11.45 -12.83 -23.71
C ALA A 114 12.74 -12.12 -24.19
N ARG A 115 12.66 -10.87 -24.63
CA ARG A 115 13.83 -10.00 -24.90
C ARG A 115 14.35 -9.29 -23.66
N PHE A 116 13.75 -9.52 -22.49
CA PHE A 116 14.46 -9.31 -21.24
C PHE A 116 15.56 -10.36 -21.12
N PRO A 117 16.81 -9.97 -20.84
CA PRO A 117 17.93 -10.89 -20.84
C PRO A 117 17.65 -12.01 -19.83
N GLN A 118 17.70 -13.25 -20.30
CA GLN A 118 17.97 -14.42 -19.46
C GLN A 118 19.36 -14.22 -18.86
N GLN A 119 19.44 -13.48 -17.75
CA GLN A 119 20.59 -13.58 -16.87
C GLN A 119 20.48 -14.93 -16.18
N ALA A 120 21.55 -15.70 -16.37
CA ALA A 120 21.81 -16.99 -15.79
C ALA A 120 21.31 -17.08 -14.35
N GLU A 121 20.83 -18.28 -14.01
CA GLU A 121 20.75 -18.79 -12.65
C GLU A 121 22.13 -18.67 -11.99
N GLY A 122 22.40 -17.49 -11.44
CA GLY A 122 23.48 -17.18 -10.54
C GLY A 122 22.84 -16.50 -9.34
N GLU A 123 23.18 -16.99 -8.16
CA GLU A 123 22.80 -16.43 -6.88
C GLU A 123 23.03 -14.90 -6.86
N GLY A 124 21.95 -14.11 -6.98
CA GLY A 124 22.07 -12.65 -6.93
C GLY A 124 20.97 -11.87 -7.65
N GLY A 125 19.96 -11.41 -6.88
CA GLY A 125 19.20 -10.19 -7.18
C GLY A 125 18.21 -10.23 -8.36
N ARG A 126 16.92 -10.40 -8.05
CA ARG A 126 15.81 -10.04 -8.96
C ARG A 126 16.04 -8.63 -9.55
N PRO A 127 15.76 -8.37 -10.85
CA PRO A 127 15.83 -7.03 -11.41
C PRO A 127 14.89 -6.11 -10.63
N ALA A 128 15.40 -4.92 -10.30
CA ALA A 128 14.81 -4.01 -9.36
C ALA A 128 13.44 -3.50 -9.86
N VAL A 129 12.35 -4.01 -9.27
CA VAL A 129 11.17 -3.17 -9.01
C VAL A 129 11.73 -1.86 -8.48
N ASN A 130 11.38 -0.71 -9.09
CA ASN A 130 11.91 0.57 -8.67
C ASN A 130 11.78 0.69 -7.14
N ARG A 131 12.92 0.59 -6.45
CA ARG A 131 12.97 0.59 -4.99
C ARG A 131 12.86 2.00 -4.45
N PHE A 132 13.06 3.00 -5.30
CA PHE A 132 12.87 4.38 -4.91
C PHE A 132 11.38 4.69 -4.82
N LEU A 133 10.97 5.22 -3.67
CA LEU A 133 9.63 5.69 -3.40
C LEU A 133 9.68 7.21 -3.31
N ARG A 134 8.80 7.89 -4.04
CA ARG A 134 8.71 9.35 -4.05
C ARG A 134 7.35 9.82 -3.56
N ASN A 135 7.25 11.08 -3.19
CA ASN A 135 5.97 11.74 -2.93
C ASN A 135 5.43 12.56 -4.11
N ARG A 136 6.29 12.82 -5.12
CA ARG A 136 5.92 13.50 -6.36
C ARG A 136 6.39 12.69 -7.59
N PRO A 137 5.57 12.65 -8.66
CA PRO A 137 4.22 13.20 -8.76
C PRO A 137 3.17 12.40 -7.97
N ALA A 138 3.50 11.16 -7.56
CA ALA A 138 2.60 10.27 -6.84
C ALA A 138 3.04 10.07 -5.38
N PRO A 139 2.10 9.90 -4.42
CA PRO A 139 2.41 9.65 -3.01
C PRO A 139 2.77 8.17 -2.77
N GLU A 140 3.88 7.70 -3.34
CA GLU A 140 4.28 6.28 -3.32
C GLU A 140 4.63 5.81 -1.91
N ILE A 141 5.27 6.66 -1.10
CA ILE A 141 5.63 6.34 0.29
C ILE A 141 4.36 6.06 1.11
N ARG A 142 3.36 6.95 1.03
CA ARG A 142 2.05 6.74 1.68
C ARG A 142 1.37 5.47 1.20
N ARG A 143 1.33 5.25 -0.12
CA ARG A 143 0.69 4.08 -0.72
C ARG A 143 1.37 2.79 -0.25
N ALA A 144 2.70 2.77 -0.20
CA ALA A 144 3.47 1.64 0.30
C ALA A 144 3.10 1.31 1.76
N ILE A 145 3.13 2.31 2.65
CA ILE A 145 2.79 2.15 4.07
C ILE A 145 1.33 1.68 4.23
N LEU A 146 0.36 2.40 3.66
CA LEU A 146 -1.07 2.09 3.86
C LEU A 146 -1.52 0.79 3.16
N SER A 147 -0.79 0.32 2.14
CA SER A 147 -1.04 -1.00 1.54
C SER A 147 -0.84 -2.16 2.51
N ARG A 148 -0.17 -1.91 3.64
CA ARG A 148 0.11 -2.92 4.67
C ARG A 148 -1.01 -3.10 5.67
N ARG A 149 -2.05 -2.25 5.62
CA ARG A 149 -3.13 -2.24 6.61
C ARG A 149 -3.82 -3.58 6.84
N ASN A 150 -4.02 -4.36 5.78
CA ASN A 150 -4.76 -5.63 5.84
C ASN A 150 -3.84 -6.85 5.77
N LEU A 151 -2.55 -6.68 6.05
CA LEU A 151 -1.60 -7.78 6.13
C LEU A 151 -1.30 -8.04 7.61
N PRO A 152 -1.15 -9.31 8.04
CA PRO A 152 -0.82 -9.61 9.42
C PRO A 152 0.65 -9.28 9.68
N HIS A 153 0.92 -8.40 10.64
CA HIS A 153 2.29 -8.06 11.03
C HIS A 153 2.66 -8.69 12.36
N ARG A 154 3.91 -9.12 12.47
CA ARG A 154 4.52 -9.51 13.74
C ARG A 154 5.01 -8.27 14.48
N ASP A 155 5.72 -7.40 13.76
CA ASP A 155 6.26 -6.15 14.29
C ASP A 155 5.99 -4.98 13.34
N ILE A 156 5.74 -3.81 13.92
CA ILE A 156 5.72 -2.53 13.22
C ILE A 156 6.65 -1.57 13.95
N TRP A 157 7.70 -1.11 13.26
CA TRP A 157 8.63 -0.12 13.79
C TRP A 157 8.58 1.15 12.98
N LEU A 158 8.27 2.25 13.65
CA LEU A 158 8.22 3.59 13.06
C LEU A 158 9.31 4.43 13.71
N VAL A 159 10.31 4.81 12.94
CA VAL A 159 11.42 5.67 13.38
C VAL A 159 11.32 6.99 12.61
N ALA A 160 11.11 8.09 13.31
CA ALA A 160 11.19 9.43 12.72
C ALA A 160 11.36 10.50 13.80
N PRO A 161 12.20 11.52 13.59
CA PRO A 161 12.38 12.59 14.58
C PRO A 161 11.20 13.55 14.67
N PHE A 162 10.43 13.70 13.59
CA PHE A 162 9.32 14.65 13.54
C PHE A 162 8.03 13.92 13.22
N ILE A 163 7.04 14.10 14.10
CA ILE A 163 5.75 13.43 14.02
C ILE A 163 4.65 14.48 14.13
N THR A 164 3.68 14.44 13.23
CA THR A 164 2.45 15.23 13.34
C THR A 164 1.40 14.40 14.09
N PRO A 165 0.99 14.81 15.31
CA PRO A 165 0.12 13.99 16.18
C PRO A 165 -1.18 13.55 15.50
N ARG A 166 -1.77 14.43 14.68
CA ARG A 166 -3.02 14.18 13.96
C ARG A 166 -2.98 12.93 13.07
N LEU A 167 -1.80 12.50 12.61
CA LEU A 167 -1.67 11.32 11.76
C LEU A 167 -1.78 10.00 12.53
N LEU A 168 -1.49 10.03 13.83
CA LEU A 168 -1.52 8.88 14.72
C LEU A 168 -2.80 8.84 15.56
N LEU A 169 -3.74 9.77 15.34
CA LEU A 169 -5.07 9.67 15.92
C LEU A 169 -5.77 8.38 15.42
N PRO A 170 -6.57 7.71 16.26
CA PRO A 170 -7.21 6.44 15.90
C PRO A 170 -8.29 6.61 14.82
N THR A 171 -8.68 7.84 14.50
CA THR A 171 -9.57 8.17 13.39
C THR A 171 -8.84 8.43 12.08
N ALA A 172 -7.52 8.66 12.10
CA ALA A 172 -6.71 8.86 10.90
C ALA A 172 -6.29 7.52 10.29
N ASP A 173 -6.06 7.46 8.97
CA ASP A 173 -5.73 6.21 8.26
C ASP A 173 -4.56 5.44 8.91
N LEU A 174 -3.47 6.15 9.22
CA LEU A 174 -2.26 5.56 9.81
C LEU A 174 -2.51 5.17 11.27
N GLY A 175 -3.02 6.08 12.10
CA GLY A 175 -3.32 5.76 13.51
C GLY A 175 -4.32 4.61 13.67
N LYS A 176 -5.38 4.58 12.86
CA LYS A 176 -6.32 3.46 12.82
C LYS A 176 -5.63 2.16 12.45
N MET A 177 -4.78 2.17 11.42
CA MET A 177 -4.01 0.98 11.03
C MET A 177 -3.14 0.46 12.18
N LEU A 178 -2.49 1.34 12.95
CA LEU A 178 -1.66 0.91 14.08
C LEU A 178 -2.51 0.29 15.20
N VAL A 179 -3.64 0.91 15.56
CA VAL A 179 -4.54 0.34 16.56
C VAL A 179 -5.11 -1.00 16.10
N ASP A 180 -5.62 -1.08 14.86
CA ASP A 180 -6.14 -2.33 14.28
C ASP A 180 -5.07 -3.45 14.35
N GLN A 181 -3.79 -3.12 14.10
CA GLN A 181 -2.70 -4.10 14.12
C GLN A 181 -2.24 -4.49 15.53
N ALA A 182 -2.25 -3.55 16.49
CA ALA A 182 -1.97 -3.86 17.89
C ALA A 182 -3.04 -4.80 18.46
N GLU A 183 -4.31 -4.55 18.15
CA GLU A 183 -5.44 -5.43 18.50
C GLU A 183 -5.30 -6.84 17.88
N ASP A 184 -4.77 -6.91 16.66
CA ASP A 184 -4.42 -8.17 15.98
C ASP A 184 -3.15 -8.85 16.54
N GLY A 185 -2.53 -8.30 17.57
CA GLY A 185 -1.39 -8.88 18.29
C GLY A 185 -0.01 -8.51 17.73
N ALA A 186 0.09 -7.53 16.83
CA ALA A 186 1.38 -7.02 16.36
C ALA A 186 2.08 -6.20 17.45
N SER A 187 3.40 -6.36 17.58
CA SER A 187 4.23 -5.50 18.43
C SER A 187 4.52 -4.18 17.72
N ILE A 188 4.06 -3.05 18.26
CA ILE A 188 4.24 -1.74 17.63
C ILE A 188 5.16 -0.87 18.48
N ALA A 189 6.18 -0.30 17.83
CA ALA A 189 7.05 0.68 18.46
C ALA A 189 7.22 1.95 17.63
N LEU A 190 7.11 3.09 18.31
CA LEU A 190 7.40 4.41 17.78
C LEU A 190 8.68 4.94 18.43
N ILE A 191 9.73 5.10 17.62
CA ILE A 191 11.02 5.66 18.04
C ILE A 191 11.11 7.08 17.49
N THR A 192 11.14 8.07 18.36
CA THR A 192 11.11 9.48 17.99
C THR A 192 12.23 10.28 18.63
N ALA A 193 12.48 11.48 18.09
CA ALA A 193 13.19 12.48 18.85
C ALA A 193 12.33 12.90 20.06
N PRO A 194 12.96 13.39 21.14
CA PRO A 194 12.27 13.77 22.36
C PRO A 194 11.16 14.79 22.08
N PRO A 195 9.92 14.54 22.51
CA PRO A 195 8.80 15.45 22.29
C PRO A 195 8.98 16.75 23.08
N ARG A 196 8.30 17.82 22.66
CA ARG A 196 8.11 19.03 23.49
C ARG A 196 7.14 18.71 24.63
N ASP A 197 7.12 19.51 25.69
CA ASP A 197 6.26 19.23 26.87
C ASP A 197 4.78 19.06 26.51
N ARG A 198 4.27 19.95 25.65
CA ARG A 198 2.89 19.88 25.14
C ARG A 198 2.56 18.61 24.35
N ASP A 199 3.60 17.93 23.85
CA ASP A 199 3.48 16.76 23.00
C ASP A 199 3.60 15.44 23.79
N ILE A 200 3.98 15.48 25.08
CA ILE A 200 4.10 14.27 25.91
C ILE A 200 2.73 13.62 26.10
N ALA A 201 1.70 14.41 26.44
CA ALA A 201 0.39 13.89 26.81
C ALA A 201 -0.27 13.04 25.71
N TRP A 202 -0.09 13.39 24.42
CA TRP A 202 -0.67 12.59 23.34
C TRP A 202 0.14 11.34 23.02
N LEU A 203 1.45 11.33 23.30
CA LEU A 203 2.26 10.12 23.17
C LEU A 203 1.91 9.09 24.25
N GLU A 204 1.59 9.55 25.47
CA GLU A 204 1.06 8.66 26.53
C GLU A 204 -0.27 8.02 26.12
N GLN A 205 -1.14 8.76 25.44
CA GLN A 205 -2.39 8.20 24.89
C GLN A 205 -2.15 7.12 23.80
N LEU A 206 -0.96 7.08 23.18
CA LEU A 206 -0.58 5.99 22.29
C LEU A 206 -0.04 4.80 23.09
N GLU A 207 0.75 5.02 24.14
CA GLU A 207 1.20 3.95 25.05
C GLU A 207 0.02 3.21 25.69
N GLU A 208 -1.05 3.93 26.06
CA GLU A 208 -2.30 3.35 26.56
C GLU A 208 -3.00 2.39 25.57
N ARG A 209 -2.56 2.36 24.31
CA ARG A 209 -3.08 1.50 23.24
C ARG A 209 -2.06 0.49 22.73
N ASP A 210 -1.18 0.05 23.62
CA ASP A 210 -0.15 -0.95 23.36
C ASP A 210 0.85 -0.55 22.25
N ILE A 211 1.07 0.75 22.06
CA ILE A 211 2.12 1.27 21.18
C ILE A 211 3.30 1.72 22.04
N ALA A 212 4.39 0.97 22.01
CA ALA A 212 5.58 1.31 22.79
C ALA A 212 6.27 2.57 22.25
N ILE A 213 6.58 3.54 23.10
CA ILE A 213 7.22 4.80 22.70
C ILE A 213 8.64 4.88 23.27
N PHE A 214 9.61 5.11 22.37
CA PHE A 214 11.00 5.30 22.73
C PHE A 214 11.50 6.64 22.21
N CYS A 215 12.19 7.40 23.05
CA CYS A 215 12.78 8.68 22.71
C CYS A 215 14.30 8.55 22.63
N TYR A 216 14.86 8.84 21.46
CA TYR A 216 16.31 8.78 21.24
C TYR A 216 16.86 10.21 21.03
N PRO A 217 17.72 10.73 21.91
CA PRO A 217 18.35 12.03 21.71
C PRO A 217 19.12 12.06 20.39
N ARG A 218 19.03 13.17 19.65
CA ARG A 218 19.69 13.35 18.33
C ARG A 218 19.24 12.33 17.26
N LEU A 219 18.05 11.76 17.39
CA LEU A 219 17.45 10.98 16.30
C LEU A 219 17.32 11.85 15.04
N HIS A 220 17.80 11.34 13.91
CA HIS A 220 17.56 11.96 12.60
C HIS A 220 17.22 10.94 11.51
N SER A 221 17.38 9.65 11.79
CA SER A 221 16.98 8.57 10.88
C SER A 221 15.48 8.57 10.67
N LYS A 222 15.05 8.16 9.47
CA LYS A 222 13.66 7.80 9.21
C LYS A 222 13.60 6.39 8.63
N LEU A 223 12.82 5.54 9.28
CA LEU A 223 12.70 4.14 8.96
C LEU A 223 11.26 3.69 9.24
N TYR A 224 10.66 2.98 8.29
CA TYR A 224 9.33 2.40 8.42
C TYR A 224 9.40 0.91 8.13
N CYS A 225 9.07 0.11 9.13
CA CYS A 225 9.12 -1.34 9.04
C CYS A 225 7.77 -1.95 9.38
N PHE A 226 7.29 -2.81 8.49
CA PHE A 226 6.12 -3.64 8.68
C PHE A 226 6.55 -5.07 8.40
N VAL A 227 6.88 -5.79 9.47
CA VAL A 227 7.42 -7.14 9.41
C VAL A 227 6.24 -8.11 9.39
N LEU A 228 6.10 -8.84 8.29
CA LEU A 228 5.00 -9.78 8.10
C LEU A 228 5.08 -10.92 9.12
N ASP A 229 3.93 -11.33 9.67
CA ASP A 229 3.86 -12.56 10.45
C ASP A 229 3.76 -13.77 9.52
N GLU A 230 4.89 -14.47 9.34
CA GLU A 230 4.97 -15.67 8.52
C GLU A 230 4.02 -16.79 8.99
N ARG A 231 3.63 -16.83 10.27
CA ARG A 231 2.67 -17.82 10.79
C ARG A 231 1.25 -17.56 10.30
N ARG A 232 0.92 -16.30 10.02
CA ARG A 232 -0.42 -15.82 9.63
C ARG A 232 -0.54 -15.53 8.13
N LYS A 233 0.56 -15.63 7.39
CA LYS A 233 0.66 -15.38 5.95
C LYS A 233 -0.29 -16.23 5.07
N TYR A 234 -0.77 -17.36 5.58
CA TYR A 234 -1.69 -18.28 4.90
C TYR A 234 -3.16 -18.13 5.32
N GLU A 235 -3.49 -17.09 6.09
CA GLU A 235 -4.87 -16.79 6.47
C GLU A 235 -5.77 -16.57 5.25
N ARG A 236 -7.02 -17.03 5.35
CA ARG A 236 -8.00 -16.91 4.25
C ARG A 236 -8.31 -15.44 3.98
N GLY A 237 -8.30 -15.06 2.71
CA GLY A 237 -8.61 -13.69 2.27
C GLY A 237 -7.38 -12.83 2.00
N LEU A 238 -6.18 -13.32 2.32
CA LEU A 238 -4.93 -12.66 1.96
C LEU A 238 -4.57 -12.89 0.48
N PRO A 239 -3.82 -11.96 -0.14
CA PRO A 239 -3.20 -12.19 -1.45
C PRO A 239 -2.29 -13.43 -1.43
N ASP A 240 -1.91 -13.92 -2.62
CA ASP A 240 -0.96 -15.03 -2.78
C ASP A 240 0.21 -14.93 -1.78
N PRO A 241 0.31 -15.85 -0.80
CA PRO A 241 1.33 -15.86 0.25
C PRO A 241 2.74 -15.67 -0.31
N ARG A 242 3.05 -16.25 -1.47
CA ARG A 242 4.38 -16.20 -2.09
C ARG A 242 4.79 -14.81 -2.58
N LYS A 243 3.81 -13.90 -2.70
CA LYS A 243 4.00 -12.51 -3.12
C LYS A 243 3.95 -11.53 -1.95
N LEU A 244 3.60 -12.01 -0.76
CA LEU A 244 3.62 -11.19 0.44
C LEU A 244 5.06 -11.06 0.94
N SER A 245 5.42 -9.83 1.25
CA SER A 245 6.73 -9.42 1.69
C SER A 245 6.55 -8.40 2.81
N SER A 246 7.51 -8.37 3.73
CA SER A 246 7.66 -7.26 4.66
C SER A 246 7.86 -5.95 3.89
N LEU A 247 7.63 -4.83 4.56
CA LEU A 247 7.96 -3.51 4.03
C LEU A 247 9.05 -2.91 4.90
N LEU A 248 10.18 -2.57 4.29
CA LEU A 248 11.25 -1.82 4.94
C LEU A 248 11.53 -0.59 4.09
N VAL A 249 11.33 0.59 4.65
CA VAL A 249 11.52 1.86 3.94
C VAL A 249 12.45 2.75 4.74
N VAL A 250 13.55 3.16 4.14
CA VAL A 250 14.50 4.14 4.70
C VAL A 250 14.53 5.37 3.80
N GLY A 251 14.64 6.58 4.36
CA GLY A 251 14.74 7.77 3.52
C GLY A 251 14.59 9.09 4.23
N SER A 252 14.12 10.10 3.49
CA SER A 252 14.02 11.49 3.96
C SER A 252 12.68 11.84 4.61
N ALA A 253 11.61 11.10 4.29
CA ALA A 253 10.26 11.41 4.75
C ALA A 253 10.13 11.26 6.27
N ASN A 254 9.60 12.28 6.95
CA ASN A 254 9.15 12.21 8.35
C ASN A 254 7.66 11.81 8.42
N ILE A 255 7.17 11.43 9.61
CA ILE A 255 5.74 11.14 9.86
C ILE A 255 4.96 12.45 10.01
N THR A 256 4.93 13.24 8.96
CA THR A 256 4.21 14.52 8.90
C THR A 256 3.29 14.55 7.69
N ALA A 257 2.32 15.47 7.70
CA ALA A 257 1.39 15.59 6.57
C ALA A 257 2.14 15.87 5.25
N ALA A 258 3.18 16.71 5.30
CA ALA A 258 4.03 17.00 4.16
C ALA A 258 4.95 15.82 3.78
N GLY A 259 5.55 15.16 4.79
CA GLY A 259 6.51 14.06 4.60
C GLY A 259 5.88 12.75 4.11
N LEU A 260 4.61 12.49 4.45
CA LEU A 260 3.85 11.35 3.94
C LEU A 260 2.83 11.75 2.86
N ALA A 261 2.92 12.95 2.31
CA ALA A 261 2.04 13.44 1.25
C ALA A 261 0.52 13.27 1.53
N LEU A 262 0.11 13.61 2.75
CA LEU A 262 -1.28 13.52 3.23
C LEU A 262 -2.08 14.80 3.00
N SER A 263 -1.43 15.95 2.80
CA SER A 263 -2.09 17.19 2.35
C SER A 263 -2.08 17.30 0.82
N GLU A 264 -3.11 17.92 0.25
CA GLU A 264 -3.12 18.30 -1.17
C GLU A 264 -2.22 19.53 -1.40
N ASP A 265 -2.27 20.48 -0.47
CA ASP A 265 -1.41 21.66 -0.45
C ASP A 265 -0.18 21.41 0.45
N GLY A 266 1.03 21.42 -0.13
CA GLY A 266 2.27 21.37 0.65
C GLY A 266 2.90 19.98 0.84
N ARG A 267 2.96 19.16 -0.22
CA ARG A 267 3.76 17.92 -0.21
C ARG A 267 5.24 18.23 -0.41
N ASN A 268 6.10 17.72 0.49
CA ASN A 268 7.55 17.78 0.31
C ASN A 268 7.98 16.88 -0.85
N GLU A 269 9.06 17.27 -1.54
CA GLU A 269 9.83 16.35 -2.38
C GLU A 269 10.60 15.42 -1.44
N GLU A 270 10.12 14.20 -1.27
CA GLU A 270 10.75 13.18 -0.43
C GLU A 270 11.20 12.01 -1.29
N LEU A 271 12.36 11.44 -0.96
CA LEU A 271 12.91 10.25 -1.60
C LEU A 271 13.21 9.21 -0.52
N CYS A 272 12.61 8.05 -0.67
CA CYS A 272 12.88 6.90 0.16
C CYS A 272 13.30 5.70 -0.70
N TYR A 273 13.87 4.70 -0.04
CA TYR A 273 14.31 3.44 -0.63
C TYR A 273 13.64 2.28 0.09
N SER A 274 12.99 1.42 -0.68
CA SER A 274 12.43 0.14 -0.24
C SER A 274 13.57 -0.87 -0.13
N VAL A 275 13.96 -1.16 1.09
CA VAL A 275 15.02 -2.12 1.42
C VAL A 275 14.48 -3.55 1.20
N PRO A 276 15.29 -4.48 0.67
CA PRO A 276 14.90 -5.89 0.55
C PRO A 276 14.58 -6.55 1.89
N ASP A 277 13.61 -7.46 1.88
CA ASP A 277 13.20 -8.25 3.05
C ASP A 277 14.33 -9.06 3.71
N CYS A 278 15.35 -9.47 2.94
CA CYS A 278 16.50 -10.19 3.49
C CYS A 278 17.34 -9.35 4.47
N GLU A 279 17.17 -8.02 4.47
CA GLU A 279 17.87 -7.10 5.36
C GLU A 279 17.15 -6.90 6.71
N VAL A 280 16.01 -7.58 6.95
CA VAL A 280 15.21 -7.38 8.16
C VAL A 280 16.01 -7.58 9.44
N GLY A 281 16.95 -8.53 9.48
CA GLY A 281 17.80 -8.77 10.65
C GLY A 281 18.76 -7.62 10.97
N HIS A 282 19.29 -6.94 9.95
CA HIS A 282 20.10 -5.74 10.14
C HIS A 282 19.27 -4.57 10.66
N VAL A 283 18.06 -4.42 10.14
CA VAL A 283 17.13 -3.38 10.57
C VAL A 283 16.66 -3.61 12.01
N GLU A 284 16.34 -4.85 12.36
CA GLU A 284 15.97 -5.25 13.73
C GLU A 284 17.11 -4.92 14.71
N THR A 285 18.35 -5.28 14.39
CA THR A 285 19.53 -4.94 15.19
C THR A 285 19.65 -3.42 15.42
N TYR A 286 19.42 -2.62 14.38
CA TYR A 286 19.44 -1.16 14.48
C TYR A 286 18.32 -0.62 15.38
N VAL A 287 17.09 -1.10 15.19
CA VAL A 287 15.92 -0.72 15.99
C VAL A 287 16.13 -1.09 17.46
N THR A 288 16.58 -2.31 17.76
CA THR A 288 16.90 -2.75 19.11
C THR A 288 17.97 -1.87 19.75
N SER A 289 19.00 -1.48 19.00
CA SER A 289 20.02 -0.54 19.51
C SER A 289 19.43 0.82 19.86
N LEU A 290 18.48 1.34 19.06
CA LEU A 290 17.80 2.60 19.37
C LEU A 290 16.92 2.48 20.61
N MET A 291 16.19 1.38 20.77
CA MET A 291 15.34 1.13 21.93
C MET A 291 16.16 0.98 23.22
N THR A 292 17.26 0.22 23.16
CA THR A 292 18.13 -0.08 24.32
C THR A 292 18.84 1.18 24.83
N ARG A 293 19.21 2.09 23.92
CA ARG A 293 19.91 3.34 24.24
C ARG A 293 18.98 4.55 24.35
N GLY A 294 17.71 4.36 23.99
CA GLY A 294 16.66 5.37 24.12
C GLY A 294 16.10 5.41 25.53
N TYR A 295 15.13 6.30 25.71
CA TYR A 295 14.43 6.51 26.98
C TYR A 295 12.93 6.31 26.77
N GLY A 296 12.25 5.72 27.76
CA GLY A 296 10.79 5.71 27.80
C GLY A 296 10.22 7.12 28.08
N LEU A 297 8.92 7.33 27.83
CA LEU A 297 8.29 8.63 28.06
C LEU A 297 8.35 9.09 29.53
N SER A 298 8.22 8.15 30.48
CA SER A 298 8.29 8.42 31.91
C SER A 298 9.67 8.96 32.35
N GLU A 299 10.75 8.42 31.77
CA GLU A 299 12.12 8.88 31.99
C GLU A 299 12.33 10.27 31.37
N VAL A 300 11.86 10.48 30.12
CA VAL A 300 11.92 11.78 29.45
C VAL A 300 11.23 12.86 30.28
N ARG A 301 10.04 12.58 30.82
CA ARG A 301 9.32 13.49 31.71
C ARG A 301 10.14 13.82 32.95
N THR A 302 10.76 12.80 33.56
CA THR A 302 11.61 12.97 34.76
C THR A 302 12.82 13.85 34.46
N PHE A 303 13.53 13.61 33.35
CA PHE A 303 14.68 14.42 32.94
C PHE A 303 14.29 15.86 32.61
N ARG A 304 13.13 16.08 31.98
CA ARG A 304 12.60 17.42 31.69
C ARG A 304 12.22 18.17 32.96
N ALA A 305 11.50 17.53 33.88
CA ALA A 305 11.14 18.12 35.17
C ALA A 305 12.38 18.53 36.00
N ARG A 306 13.50 17.81 35.84
CA ARG A 306 14.78 18.12 36.50
C ARG A 306 15.66 19.11 35.74
N GLY A 307 15.25 19.59 34.56
CA GLY A 307 16.09 20.43 33.70
C GLY A 307 17.36 19.74 33.18
N GLN A 308 17.41 18.41 33.23
CA GLN A 308 18.58 17.60 32.84
C GLN A 308 18.54 17.20 31.37
N TRP A 309 17.40 17.35 30.69
CA TRP A 309 17.22 16.92 29.31
C TRP A 309 18.24 17.55 28.34
N GLN A 310 18.51 18.85 28.49
CA GLN A 310 19.47 19.56 27.63
C GLN A 310 20.89 18.98 27.74
N ARG A 311 21.26 18.37 28.87
CA ARG A 311 22.58 17.73 29.02
C ARG A 311 22.69 16.48 28.15
N LEU A 312 21.62 15.70 28.05
CA LEU A 312 21.54 14.52 27.18
C LEU A 312 21.61 14.88 25.69
N GLU A 313 21.21 16.09 25.31
CA GLU A 313 21.35 16.59 23.93
C GLU A 313 22.76 17.12 23.62
N VAL A 314 23.52 17.55 24.62
CA VAL A 314 24.81 18.23 24.47
C VAL A 314 26.00 17.30 24.69
N ASP A 315 25.91 16.34 25.61
CA ASP A 315 27.01 15.44 25.92
C ASP A 315 27.44 14.66 24.67
N LYS A 316 28.69 14.90 24.27
CA LYS A 316 29.35 14.28 23.12
C LYS A 316 29.68 12.84 23.49
N TRP A 317 28.99 11.90 22.84
CA TRP A 317 29.45 10.52 22.71
C TRP A 317 30.55 10.46 21.64
#